data_AF-A0A847BJ55-F1
#
_entry.id   AF-A0A847BJ55-F1
#
_cell.length_a   1.000
_cell.length_b   1.000
_cell.length_c   1.000
_cell.angle_alpha   90.00
_cell.angle_beta   90.00
_cell.angle_gamma   90.00
#
_symmetry.space_group_name_H-M   'P 1'
#
loop_
_entity.id
_entity.type
_entity.pdbx_description
1 polymer ?
#
loop_
_entity_poly.entity_id
_entity_poly.type
_entity_poly.pdbx_seq_one_letter_code
_entity_poly.pdbx_strand_id
1 'polypeptide(L)'
;MAKRASTVTFAALGGAAIGLIVGWQLPNSPSAAPVIESATANSNVPPALAVGERERGEITSASELNGKDGSRFERFTLSLEEGALVEIELGGPLQGALALFDADETLLATSMTYD
;
A
#
# COMPACT_ATOMS: atom_id res chain seq x y z
N MET A 1 -17.16 19.31 31.28
CA MET A 1 -16.35 18.37 32.08
C MET A 1 -15.09 18.05 31.28
N ALA A 2 -13.91 18.45 31.77
CA ALA A 2 -12.62 18.19 31.13
C ALA A 2 -12.06 16.83 31.60
N LYS A 3 -11.50 16.04 30.69
CA LYS A 3 -10.65 14.88 31.06
C LYS A 3 -9.31 14.94 30.33
N ARG A 4 -8.30 14.58 31.12
CA ARG A 4 -6.87 14.91 31.03
C ARG A 4 -6.13 14.17 29.91
N ALA A 5 -5.08 14.83 29.40
CA ALA A 5 -4.00 14.22 28.65
C ALA A 5 -3.20 13.22 29.51
N SER A 6 -2.55 12.24 28.88
CA SER A 6 -1.44 11.51 29.51
C SER A 6 -0.37 11.14 28.48
N THR A 7 0.78 11.80 28.63
CA THR A 7 2.09 11.52 28.02
C THR A 7 2.68 10.24 28.63
N VAL A 8 3.38 9.42 27.84
CA VAL A 8 4.25 8.36 28.36
C VAL A 8 5.65 8.52 27.77
N THR A 9 6.61 8.49 28.70
CA THR A 9 8.01 8.92 28.62
C THR A 9 8.94 7.81 28.11
N PHE A 10 10.05 8.23 27.47
CA PHE A 10 11.22 7.41 27.11
C PHE A 10 11.96 6.85 28.34
N ALA A 11 12.55 5.66 28.19
CA ALA A 11 13.98 5.34 28.43
C ALA A 11 14.20 3.94 29.01
N ALA A 12 15.14 3.19 28.41
CA ALA A 12 16.04 2.31 29.14
C ALA A 12 17.35 2.13 28.34
N LEU A 13 18.36 2.93 28.69
CA LEU A 13 19.77 2.64 28.42
C LEU A 13 20.26 1.67 29.50
N GLY A 14 20.79 0.52 29.10
CA GLY A 14 21.53 -0.40 29.96
C GLY A 14 22.13 -1.51 29.10
N GLY A 15 23.37 -1.94 29.23
CA GLY A 15 24.50 -1.53 30.05
C GLY A 15 25.78 -2.16 29.47
N ALA A 16 26.93 -1.62 29.85
CA ALA A 16 28.31 -2.08 29.61
C ALA A 16 28.54 -3.57 30.00
N ALA A 17 29.58 -4.32 29.63
CA ALA A 17 30.67 -4.25 28.65
C ALA A 17 31.49 -5.58 28.75
N ILE A 18 32.48 -5.73 27.85
CA ILE A 18 33.72 -6.52 27.93
C ILE A 18 33.63 -8.06 27.75
N GLY A 19 34.07 -8.49 26.56
CA GLY A 19 34.78 -9.76 26.36
C GLY A 19 36.07 -9.51 25.59
N LEU A 20 37.22 -9.55 26.28
CA LEU A 20 38.56 -9.59 25.69
C LEU A 20 38.86 -11.01 25.22
N ILE A 21 39.02 -11.23 23.92
CA ILE A 21 39.68 -12.43 23.38
C ILE A 21 40.81 -11.99 22.46
N VAL A 22 42.01 -12.42 22.83
CA VAL A 22 43.30 -12.23 22.16
C VAL A 22 43.51 -13.34 21.13
N GLY A 23 43.85 -12.95 19.89
CA GLY A 23 44.39 -13.81 18.82
C GLY A 23 43.39 -14.86 18.30
N TRP A 24 43.24 -15.14 17.02
CA TRP A 24 44.21 -15.31 15.95
C TRP A 24 43.60 -14.76 14.65
N GLN A 25 44.40 -14.12 13.80
CA GLN A 25 43.96 -13.66 12.49
C GLN A 25 43.72 -14.87 11.56
N LEU A 26 42.47 -15.15 11.22
CA LEU A 26 42.12 -15.75 9.92
C LEU A 26 41.73 -14.62 8.96
N PRO A 27 42.13 -14.65 7.68
CA PRO A 27 41.55 -13.77 6.67
C PRO A 27 40.12 -14.27 6.39
N ASN A 28 39.19 -13.99 7.30
CA ASN A 28 37.78 -14.15 7.00
C ASN A 28 37.37 -12.93 6.20
N SER A 29 37.20 -13.17 4.89
CA SER A 29 36.44 -12.34 3.96
C SER A 29 35.31 -11.60 4.68
N PRO A 30 35.10 -10.29 4.42
CA PRO A 30 33.87 -9.67 4.83
C PRO A 30 32.74 -10.31 4.02
N SER A 31 32.16 -11.39 4.57
CA SER A 31 30.76 -11.68 4.33
C SER A 31 30.04 -10.51 4.98
N ALA A 32 29.85 -9.44 4.20
CA ALA A 32 28.89 -8.42 4.50
C ALA A 32 27.58 -9.20 4.70
N ALA A 33 27.14 -9.31 5.96
CA ALA A 33 25.79 -9.72 6.25
C ALA A 33 24.91 -8.84 5.36
N PRO A 34 24.01 -9.42 4.56
CA PRO A 34 23.12 -8.61 3.74
C PRO A 34 22.44 -7.65 4.71
N VAL A 35 22.66 -6.36 4.49
CA VAL A 35 21.82 -5.32 5.08
C VAL A 35 20.43 -5.72 4.64
N ILE A 36 19.65 -6.25 5.59
CA ILE A 36 18.25 -6.58 5.34
C ILE A 36 17.61 -5.21 5.24
N GLU A 37 17.57 -4.70 4.00
CA GLU A 37 16.84 -3.51 3.66
C GLU A 37 15.44 -3.71 4.21
N SER A 38 15.11 -2.93 5.23
CA SER A 38 13.85 -3.05 5.93
C SER A 38 12.77 -2.90 4.88
N ALA A 39 11.99 -3.95 4.67
CA ALA A 39 10.90 -3.97 3.72
C ALA A 39 10.10 -2.68 3.90
N THR A 40 10.16 -1.81 2.90
CA THR A 40 9.33 -0.61 2.84
C THR A 40 7.91 -1.12 3.01
N ALA A 41 7.28 -0.79 4.14
CA ALA A 41 5.88 -1.13 4.34
C ALA A 41 5.13 -0.60 3.12
N ASN A 42 4.52 -1.49 2.33
CA ASN A 42 3.62 -1.11 1.26
C ASN A 42 2.64 -0.11 1.88
N SER A 43 2.81 1.16 1.55
CA SER A 43 1.82 2.17 1.86
C SER A 43 0.56 1.70 1.15
N ASN A 44 -0.41 1.21 1.92
CA ASN A 44 -1.71 0.70 1.44
C ASN A 44 -2.61 1.83 0.93
N VAL A 45 -2.00 2.86 0.35
CA VAL A 45 -2.67 4.02 -0.22
C VAL A 45 -2.88 3.67 -1.70
N PRO A 46 -4.13 3.61 -2.17
CA PRO A 46 -4.39 3.32 -3.56
C PRO A 46 -3.77 4.41 -4.47
N PRO A 47 -3.23 4.06 -5.63
CA PRO A 47 -2.72 5.03 -6.60
C PRO A 47 -3.77 6.07 -6.98
N ALA A 48 -3.33 7.30 -7.23
CA ALA A 48 -4.19 8.40 -7.63
C ALA A 48 -4.33 8.46 -9.16
N LEU A 49 -5.56 8.60 -9.64
CA LEU A 49 -5.91 8.89 -11.02
C LEU A 49 -6.03 10.40 -11.21
N ALA A 50 -5.51 10.88 -12.34
CA ALA A 50 -5.74 12.23 -12.82
C ALA A 50 -6.76 12.21 -13.96
N VAL A 51 -7.68 13.18 -13.99
CA VAL A 51 -8.64 13.32 -15.08
C VAL A 51 -7.89 13.62 -16.38
N GLY A 52 -8.23 12.89 -17.45
CA GLY A 52 -7.60 13.03 -18.77
C GLY A 52 -6.35 12.17 -18.97
N GLU A 53 -5.83 11.56 -17.91
CA GLU A 53 -4.74 10.60 -17.97
C GLU A 53 -5.26 9.17 -18.10
N ARG A 54 -4.43 8.29 -18.67
CA ARG A 54 -4.73 6.86 -18.78
C ARG A 54 -3.72 6.04 -17.98
N GLU A 55 -4.24 5.32 -16.99
CA GLU A 55 -3.46 4.31 -16.28
C GLU A 55 -3.47 2.95 -17.00
N ARG A 56 -2.39 2.20 -16.82
CA ARG A 56 -2.25 0.82 -17.32
C ARG A 56 -1.79 -0.06 -16.17
N GLY A 57 -2.40 -1.23 -16.07
CA GLY A 57 -2.08 -2.21 -15.04
C GLY A 57 -2.54 -3.61 -15.43
N GLU A 58 -2.40 -4.52 -14.47
CA GLU A 58 -2.81 -5.90 -14.59
C GLU A 58 -3.44 -6.40 -13.29
N ILE A 59 -4.46 -7.23 -13.41
CA ILE A 59 -5.02 -7.95 -12.27
C ILE A 59 -4.33 -9.30 -12.20
N THR A 60 -3.63 -9.57 -11.10
CA THR A 60 -2.85 -10.79 -10.89
C THR A 60 -3.34 -11.56 -9.66
N SER A 61 -2.74 -12.73 -9.40
CA SER A 61 -3.02 -13.49 -8.18
C SER A 61 -2.57 -12.78 -6.91
N ALA A 62 -1.72 -11.74 -7.02
CA ALA A 62 -1.30 -10.91 -5.90
C ALA A 62 -2.24 -9.73 -5.63
N SER A 63 -3.14 -9.39 -6.58
CA SER A 63 -4.13 -8.31 -6.41
C SER A 63 -5.12 -8.61 -5.28
N GLU A 64 -5.79 -7.58 -4.78
CA GLU A 64 -6.78 -7.73 -3.71
C GLU A 64 -7.91 -8.68 -4.11
N LEU A 65 -8.47 -9.39 -3.13
CA LEU A 65 -9.54 -10.37 -3.33
C LEU A 65 -10.84 -9.83 -2.74
N ASN A 66 -11.89 -9.83 -3.55
CA ASN A 66 -13.25 -9.55 -3.08
C ASN A 66 -13.78 -10.76 -2.31
N GLY A 67 -14.00 -10.60 -1.00
CA GLY A 67 -14.47 -11.67 -0.13
C GLY A 67 -15.90 -12.15 -0.42
N LYS A 68 -16.70 -11.39 -1.18
CA LYS A 68 -18.08 -11.72 -1.51
C LYS A 68 -18.17 -12.73 -2.65
N ASP A 69 -17.42 -12.51 -3.73
CA ASP A 69 -17.54 -13.27 -4.99
C ASP A 69 -16.23 -13.91 -5.47
N GLY A 70 -15.12 -13.67 -4.76
CA GLY A 70 -13.81 -14.21 -5.09
C GLY A 70 -13.15 -13.55 -6.30
N SER A 71 -13.72 -12.48 -6.84
CA SER A 71 -13.08 -11.68 -7.89
C SER A 71 -11.82 -10.98 -7.36
N ARG A 72 -10.90 -10.64 -8.27
CA ARG A 72 -9.72 -9.84 -7.96
C ARG A 72 -9.95 -8.40 -8.40
N PHE A 73 -9.41 -7.44 -7.67
CA PHE A 73 -9.58 -6.02 -7.98
C PHE A 73 -8.33 -5.19 -7.65
N GLU A 74 -8.31 -3.98 -8.21
CA GLU A 74 -7.37 -2.93 -7.87
C GLU A 74 -8.15 -1.66 -7.59
N ARG A 75 -7.64 -0.82 -6.67
CA ARG A 75 -8.29 0.42 -6.27
C ARG A 75 -7.47 1.61 -6.74
N PHE A 76 -8.20 2.67 -7.05
CA PHE A 76 -7.63 3.95 -7.39
C PHE A 76 -8.37 5.04 -6.63
N THR A 77 -7.68 6.13 -6.31
CA THR A 77 -8.30 7.35 -5.79
C THR A 77 -8.44 8.36 -6.92
N LEU A 78 -9.59 9.03 -7.01
CA LEU A 78 -9.82 10.07 -8.01
C LEU A 78 -10.38 11.29 -7.30
N SER A 79 -9.69 12.43 -7.40
CA SER A 79 -10.21 13.70 -6.89
C SER A 79 -11.06 14.37 -7.97
N LEU A 80 -12.30 14.71 -7.60
CA LEU A 80 -13.26 15.37 -8.48
C LEU A 80 -13.67 16.72 -7.89
N GLU A 81 -13.81 17.72 -8.76
CA GLU A 81 -14.38 19.02 -8.38
C GLU A 81 -15.91 18.92 -8.31
N GLU A 82 -16.53 19.78 -7.49
CA GLU A 82 -17.98 19.85 -7.38
C GLU A 82 -18.62 20.21 -8.74
N GLY A 83 -19.65 19.45 -9.13
CA GLY A 83 -20.34 19.66 -10.41
C GLY A 83 -19.56 19.17 -11.64
N ALA A 84 -18.38 18.57 -11.47
CA ALA A 84 -17.65 17.95 -12.57
C ALA A 84 -18.41 16.75 -13.14
N LEU A 85 -18.44 16.66 -14.47
CA LEU A 85 -18.92 15.48 -15.18
C LEU A 85 -17.71 14.76 -15.78
N VAL A 86 -17.54 13.49 -15.38
CA VAL A 86 -16.42 12.66 -15.81
C VAL A 86 -16.92 11.34 -16.37
N GLU A 87 -16.18 10.81 -17.34
CA GLU A 87 -16.35 9.47 -17.87
C GLU A 87 -15.16 8.61 -17.48
N ILE A 88 -15.41 7.38 -17.06
CA ILE A 88 -14.38 6.40 -16.70
C ILE A 88 -14.60 5.16 -17.57
N GLU A 89 -13.58 4.81 -18.34
CA GLU A 89 -13.62 3.69 -19.28
C GLU A 89 -12.56 2.65 -18.91
N LEU A 90 -12.97 1.37 -18.85
CA LEU A 90 -12.05 0.24 -18.80
C LEU A 90 -11.82 -0.28 -20.22
N GLY A 91 -10.61 -0.05 -20.73
CA GLY A 91 -10.21 -0.56 -22.05
C GLY A 91 -9.20 -1.70 -21.97
N GLY A 92 -8.90 -2.28 -23.13
CA GLY A 92 -7.96 -3.39 -23.26
C GLY A 92 -8.64 -4.76 -23.19
N PRO A 93 -7.88 -5.84 -23.00
CA PRO A 93 -8.40 -7.21 -23.04
C PRO A 93 -9.13 -7.63 -21.76
N LEU A 94 -9.03 -6.84 -20.69
CA LEU A 94 -9.67 -7.17 -19.41
C LEU A 94 -11.18 -6.94 -19.52
N GLN A 95 -11.94 -8.03 -19.57
CA GLN A 95 -13.39 -8.01 -19.38
C GLN A 95 -13.65 -7.91 -17.88
N GLY A 96 -14.06 -6.73 -17.43
CA GLY A 96 -14.18 -6.42 -16.02
C GLY A 96 -15.38 -5.53 -15.70
N ALA A 97 -15.48 -5.19 -14.42
CA ALA A 97 -16.45 -4.24 -13.91
C ALA A 97 -15.73 -3.07 -13.26
N LEU A 98 -16.32 -1.88 -13.37
CA LEU A 98 -15.92 -0.69 -12.62
C LEU A 98 -16.97 -0.41 -11.55
N ALA A 99 -16.51 -0.02 -10.37
CA ALA A 99 -17.36 0.44 -9.28
C ALA A 99 -16.76 1.73 -8.71
N LEU A 100 -17.57 2.79 -8.66
CA LEU A 100 -17.19 4.08 -8.12
C LEU A 100 -17.81 4.25 -6.74
N PHE A 101 -16.99 4.59 -5.76
CA PHE A 101 -17.40 4.85 -4.38
C PHE A 101 -17.07 6.29 -4.01
N ASP A 102 -17.85 6.87 -3.09
CA ASP A 102 -17.45 8.12 -2.43
C ASP A 102 -16.46 7.88 -1.28
N ALA A 103 -16.09 8.96 -0.58
CA ALA A 103 -15.15 8.91 0.53
C ALA A 103 -15.67 8.14 1.76
N ASP A 104 -16.99 7.95 1.87
CA ASP A 104 -17.65 7.19 2.94
C ASP A 104 -17.91 5.73 2.52
N GLU A 105 -17.28 5.29 1.42
CA GLU A 105 -17.43 3.96 0.80
C GLU A 105 -18.87 3.66 0.30
N THR A 106 -19.66 4.69 0.03
CA THR A 106 -20.98 4.53 -0.58
C THR A 106 -20.83 4.32 -2.08
N LEU A 107 -21.47 3.27 -2.61
CA LEU A 107 -21.47 2.99 -4.05
C LEU A 107 -22.26 4.08 -4.80
N LEU A 108 -21.60 4.76 -5.72
CA LEU A 108 -22.18 5.82 -6.56
C LEU A 108 -22.61 5.30 -7.94
N ALA A 109 -21.78 4.45 -8.55
CA ALA A 109 -22.01 3.93 -9.90
C ALA A 109 -21.31 2.60 -10.13
N THR A 110 -21.83 1.81 -11.08
CA THR A 110 -21.20 0.59 -11.57
C THR A 110 -21.31 0.50 -13.08
N SER A 111 -20.30 -0.10 -13.71
CA SER A 111 -20.32 -0.46 -15.13
C SER A 111 -19.74 -1.87 -15.30
N MET A 112 -20.20 -2.59 -16.33
CA MET A 112 -19.68 -3.91 -16.70
C MET A 112 -19.46 -3.94 -18.20
N THR A 113 -18.31 -4.47 -18.62
CA THR A 113 -18.04 -4.73 -20.03
C THR A 113 -18.60 -6.11 -20.39
N TYR A 114 -19.57 -6.14 -21.31
CA TYR A 114 -20.11 -7.37 -21.91
C TYR A 114 -19.50 -7.60 -23.31
N ASP A 115 -19.47 -8.84 -23.76
CA ASP A 115 -19.06 -9.27 -25.11
C ASP A 115 -20.23 -9.15 -26.11
#